data_AF-A0A398C8G4-F1
#
_entry.id   AF-A0A398C8G4-F1
#
_cell.length_a   1.000
_cell.length_b   1.000
_cell.length_c   1.000
_cell.angle_alpha   90.00
_cell.angle_beta   90.00
_cell.angle_gamma   90.00
#
_symmetry.space_group_name_H-M   'P 1'
#
loop_
_entity.id
_entity.type
_entity.pdbx_description
1 polymer ?
#
loop_
_entity_poly.entity_id
_entity_poly.type
_entity_poly.pdbx_seq_one_letter_code
_entity_poly.pdbx_strand_id
1 'polypeptide(L)'
;MKTQGTDMSHSANQVPPEVARYLKGPTTESRQFDFLIGHWNVAATKFQEDGSVQFHYQAQWVAQHLNEGRIVMDEFKAFAPTGQQVSSYVSLRTYSEATHRWEITGLAAFQPAMSGEWHGTWTDGEMHLDAVGTNPDGKRVRTKIRFFNIQPNSFSWDSKSSLDDGNTWLHTASLNATRAL
;
A
#
# COMPACT_ATOMS: atom_id res chain seq x y z
N MET A 1 -37.97 60.11 1.59
CA MET A 1 -36.75 59.80 2.39
C MET A 1 -37.17 58.79 3.44
N LYS A 2 -36.74 57.54 3.49
CA LYS A 2 -35.55 56.86 2.97
C LYS A 2 -35.94 55.48 2.44
N THR A 3 -35.42 55.13 1.27
CA THR A 3 -35.31 53.75 0.77
C THR A 3 -34.24 53.02 1.58
N GLN A 4 -34.61 51.96 2.29
CA GLN A 4 -33.64 50.99 2.82
C GLN A 4 -33.40 49.95 1.74
N GLY A 5 -32.23 50.03 1.10
CA GLY A 5 -31.71 48.97 0.26
C GLY A 5 -31.31 47.81 1.16
N THR A 6 -31.92 46.65 0.92
CA THR A 6 -31.45 45.39 1.48
C THR A 6 -30.34 44.89 0.57
N ASP A 7 -29.13 45.40 0.78
CA ASP A 7 -27.93 44.67 0.38
C ASP A 7 -27.61 43.70 1.52
N MET A 8 -27.97 42.43 1.32
CA MET A 8 -27.38 41.33 2.05
C MET A 8 -27.05 40.24 1.04
N SER A 9 -25.98 40.50 0.27
CA SER A 9 -25.09 39.46 -0.23
C SER A 9 -24.53 38.64 0.94
N HIS A 10 -25.32 37.74 1.51
CA HIS A 10 -24.87 36.80 2.53
C HIS A 10 -24.68 35.42 1.91
N SER A 11 -23.39 35.06 1.84
CA SER A 11 -22.81 33.74 1.67
C SER A 11 -23.23 32.96 0.43
N ALA A 12 -22.46 33.12 -0.65
CA ALA A 12 -22.17 31.98 -1.50
C ALA A 12 -21.66 30.85 -0.59
N ASN A 13 -22.47 29.79 -0.42
CA ASN A 13 -22.14 28.59 0.34
C ASN A 13 -20.74 28.10 -0.08
N GLN A 14 -19.74 28.35 0.76
CA GLN A 14 -18.43 27.73 0.57
C GLN A 14 -18.59 26.24 0.87
N VAL A 15 -18.36 25.42 -0.15
CA VAL A 15 -18.34 23.96 -0.05
C VAL A 15 -17.36 23.56 1.08
N PRO A 16 -17.75 22.67 2.02
CA PRO A 16 -16.84 22.23 3.07
C PRO A 16 -15.52 21.69 2.50
N PRO A 17 -14.36 21.94 3.14
CA PRO A 17 -13.05 21.55 2.59
C PRO A 17 -12.97 20.07 2.19
N GLU A 18 -13.58 19.17 2.95
CA GLU A 18 -13.61 17.74 2.68
C GLU A 18 -14.39 17.39 1.40
N VAL A 19 -15.49 18.12 1.12
CA VAL A 19 -16.29 17.96 -0.10
C VAL A 19 -15.56 18.58 -1.28
N ALA A 20 -14.98 19.77 -1.11
CA ALA A 20 -14.19 20.44 -2.14
C ALA A 20 -13.00 19.55 -2.57
N ARG A 21 -12.33 18.92 -1.60
CA ARG A 21 -11.28 17.93 -1.85
C ARG A 21 -11.79 16.75 -2.66
N TYR A 22 -12.92 16.14 -2.27
CA TYR A 22 -13.48 15.00 -3.00
C TYR A 22 -13.84 15.36 -4.45
N LEU A 23 -14.42 16.56 -4.67
CA LEU A 23 -14.82 17.05 -6.00
C LEU A 23 -13.62 17.37 -6.91
N LYS A 24 -12.46 17.72 -6.35
CA LYS A 24 -11.21 17.94 -7.12
C LYS A 24 -10.73 16.65 -7.81
N GLY A 25 -11.09 15.49 -7.26
CA GLY A 25 -10.68 14.19 -7.79
C GLY A 25 -9.23 13.81 -7.42
N PRO A 26 -8.68 12.75 -8.03
CA PRO A 26 -7.33 12.24 -7.75
C PRO A 26 -6.24 13.30 -7.96
N THR A 27 -5.25 13.36 -7.06
CA THR A 27 -4.07 14.23 -7.17
C THR A 27 -2.90 13.52 -7.85
N THR A 28 -1.80 14.23 -8.08
CA THR A 28 -0.56 13.61 -8.57
C THR A 28 -0.01 12.58 -7.58
N GLU A 29 -0.07 12.88 -6.28
CA GLU A 29 0.41 12.00 -5.22
C GLU A 29 -0.44 10.73 -5.12
N SER A 30 -1.75 10.82 -5.38
CA SER A 30 -2.62 9.63 -5.44
C SER A 30 -2.35 8.71 -6.63
N ARG A 31 -1.38 9.06 -7.48
CA ARG A 31 -0.91 8.24 -8.61
C ARG A 31 0.45 7.59 -8.37
N GLN A 32 1.05 7.78 -7.19
CA GLN A 32 2.35 7.20 -6.85
C GLN A 32 2.38 5.67 -6.90
N PHE A 33 1.24 4.99 -6.71
CA PHE A 33 1.13 3.53 -6.89
C PHE A 33 0.78 3.10 -8.32
N ASP A 34 0.67 4.01 -9.29
CA ASP A 34 0.33 3.67 -10.69
C ASP A 34 1.36 2.69 -11.28
N PHE A 35 2.61 2.70 -10.78
CA PHE A 35 3.61 1.72 -11.20
C PHE A 35 3.16 0.29 -10.92
N LEU A 36 2.33 0.01 -9.90
CA LEU A 36 1.90 -1.33 -9.54
C LEU A 36 0.77 -1.85 -10.43
N ILE A 37 -0.01 -0.96 -11.06
CA ILE A 37 -1.20 -1.31 -11.84
C ILE A 37 -0.87 -2.25 -12.99
N GLY A 38 -1.65 -3.32 -13.16
CA GLY A 38 -1.47 -4.38 -14.16
C GLY A 38 -1.08 -5.72 -13.54
N HIS A 39 -0.47 -6.59 -14.35
CA HIS A 39 -0.08 -7.95 -13.96
C HIS A 39 1.43 -8.11 -13.90
N TRP A 40 1.89 -8.85 -12.91
CA TRP A 40 3.32 -9.07 -12.63
C TRP A 40 3.60 -10.53 -12.32
N ASN A 41 4.70 -11.01 -12.87
CA ASN A 41 5.39 -12.21 -12.43
C ASN A 41 6.40 -11.82 -11.34
N VAL A 42 6.45 -12.58 -10.25
CA VAL A 42 7.28 -12.26 -9.10
C VAL A 42 8.17 -13.44 -8.75
N ALA A 43 9.48 -13.18 -8.67
CA ALA A 43 10.44 -14.08 -8.05
C ALA A 43 10.80 -13.53 -6.66
N ALA A 44 10.59 -14.33 -5.61
CA ALA A 44 10.71 -13.89 -4.23
C ALA A 44 11.55 -14.83 -3.38
N THR A 45 12.12 -14.27 -2.31
CA THR A 45 12.92 -14.97 -1.31
C THR A 45 12.37 -14.66 0.08
N LYS A 46 12.22 -15.69 0.89
CA LYS A 46 11.92 -15.60 2.32
C LYS A 46 13.20 -15.88 3.10
N PHE A 47 13.43 -15.14 4.18
CA PHE A 47 14.62 -15.26 5.02
C PHE A 47 14.26 -15.73 6.43
N GLN A 48 15.21 -16.42 7.06
CA GLN A 48 15.22 -16.78 8.47
C GLN A 48 15.68 -15.61 9.35
N GLU A 49 15.54 -15.73 10.67
CA GLU A 49 15.98 -14.70 11.62
C GLU A 49 17.49 -14.46 11.58
N ASP A 50 18.30 -15.48 11.28
CA ASP A 50 19.76 -15.36 11.12
C ASP A 50 20.18 -14.75 9.77
N GLY A 51 19.21 -14.38 8.93
CA GLY A 51 19.43 -13.80 7.59
C GLY A 51 19.71 -14.83 6.50
N SER A 52 19.80 -16.13 6.82
CA SER A 52 19.90 -17.17 5.80
C SER A 52 18.60 -17.29 5.00
N VAL A 53 18.72 -17.80 3.77
CA VAL A 53 17.55 -18.04 2.92
C VAL A 53 16.73 -19.19 3.50
N GLN A 54 15.44 -18.93 3.75
CA GLN A 54 14.48 -19.96 4.15
C GLN A 54 14.00 -20.74 2.92
N PHE A 55 13.49 -20.03 1.90
CA PHE A 55 13.08 -20.60 0.62
C PHE A 55 12.90 -19.52 -0.45
N HIS A 56 12.93 -19.94 -1.72
CA HIS A 56 12.51 -19.15 -2.87
C HIS A 56 11.12 -19.59 -3.33
N TYR A 57 10.35 -18.65 -3.88
CA TYR A 57 9.02 -18.94 -4.42
C TYR A 57 8.67 -18.01 -5.57
N GLN A 58 7.69 -18.45 -6.38
CA GLN A 58 7.10 -17.65 -7.43
C GLN A 58 5.73 -17.13 -6.99
N ALA A 59 5.38 -15.95 -7.47
CA ALA A 59 4.09 -15.33 -7.21
C ALA A 59 3.57 -14.55 -8.42
N GLN A 60 2.28 -14.25 -8.40
CA GLN A 60 1.64 -13.29 -9.28
C GLN A 60 1.16 -12.11 -8.45
N TRP A 61 1.39 -10.90 -8.96
CA TRP A 61 0.87 -9.67 -8.36
C TRP A 61 -0.02 -8.98 -9.39
N VAL A 62 -1.28 -8.74 -9.05
CA VAL A 62 -2.23 -8.04 -9.91
C VAL A 62 -2.73 -6.82 -9.17
N ALA A 63 -2.74 -5.66 -9.82
CA ALA A 63 -3.31 -4.46 -9.24
C ALA A 63 -4.18 -3.70 -10.25
N GLN A 64 -5.23 -3.07 -9.74
CA GLN A 64 -6.19 -2.30 -10.52
C GLN A 64 -6.70 -1.10 -9.74
N HIS A 65 -7.19 -0.11 -10.48
CA HIS A 65 -7.92 0.99 -9.91
C HIS A 65 -9.35 0.58 -9.56
N LEU A 66 -9.85 1.08 -8.44
CA LEU A 66 -11.25 1.09 -8.06
C LEU A 66 -11.71 2.54 -7.83
N ASN A 67 -13.01 2.74 -7.69
CA ASN A 67 -13.60 4.03 -7.33
C ASN A 67 -13.10 5.19 -8.23
N GLU A 68 -13.12 4.95 -9.55
CA GLU A 68 -12.67 5.90 -10.59
C GLU A 68 -11.23 6.39 -10.36
N GLY A 69 -10.32 5.50 -9.96
CA GLY A 69 -8.90 5.82 -9.76
C GLY A 69 -8.56 6.34 -8.36
N ARG A 70 -9.54 6.44 -7.44
CA ARG A 70 -9.28 6.91 -6.07
C ARG A 70 -8.72 5.84 -5.14
N ILE A 71 -8.90 4.56 -5.50
CA ILE A 71 -8.43 3.42 -4.72
C ILE A 71 -7.59 2.52 -5.64
N VAL A 72 -6.49 2.00 -5.10
CA VAL A 72 -5.76 0.88 -5.70
C VAL A 72 -6.10 -0.38 -4.93
N MET A 73 -6.54 -1.41 -5.62
CA MET A 73 -6.66 -2.76 -5.07
C MET A 73 -5.56 -3.62 -5.69
N ASP A 74 -4.85 -4.39 -4.87
CA ASP A 74 -3.85 -5.33 -5.34
C ASP A 74 -3.94 -6.69 -4.65
N GLU A 75 -3.69 -7.74 -5.42
CA GLU A 75 -3.71 -9.14 -5.00
C GLU A 75 -2.32 -9.74 -5.23
N PHE A 76 -1.74 -10.31 -4.17
CA PHE A 76 -0.50 -11.07 -4.23
C PHE A 76 -0.80 -12.56 -3.99
N LYS A 77 -0.47 -13.41 -4.96
CA LYS A 77 -0.74 -14.87 -4.92
C LYS A 77 0.57 -15.62 -5.03
N ALA A 78 0.93 -16.40 -4.02
CA ALA A 78 2.12 -17.24 -4.02
C ALA A 78 1.78 -18.68 -4.42
N PHE A 79 2.68 -19.33 -5.15
CA PHE A 79 2.49 -20.67 -5.67
C PHE A 79 3.56 -21.64 -5.16
N ALA A 80 3.13 -22.87 -4.87
CA ALA A 80 4.04 -24.00 -4.68
C ALA A 80 4.77 -24.35 -5.99
N PRO A 81 5.88 -25.11 -5.94
CA PRO A 81 6.56 -25.59 -7.16
C PRO A 81 5.65 -26.38 -8.11
N THR A 82 4.56 -26.97 -7.62
CA THR A 82 3.55 -27.68 -8.40
C THR A 82 2.60 -26.76 -9.18
N GLY A 83 2.67 -25.44 -8.97
CA GLY A 83 1.75 -24.45 -9.53
C GLY A 83 0.47 -24.25 -8.71
N GLN A 84 0.28 -24.99 -7.61
CA GLN A 84 -0.85 -24.78 -6.71
C GLN A 84 -0.69 -23.47 -5.93
N GLN A 85 -1.75 -22.64 -5.88
CA GLN A 85 -1.78 -21.46 -5.02
C GLN A 85 -1.75 -21.87 -3.54
N VAL A 86 -0.81 -21.32 -2.78
CA VAL A 86 -0.62 -21.64 -1.35
C VAL A 86 -0.90 -20.46 -0.42
N SER A 87 -0.95 -19.24 -0.96
CA SER A 87 -1.24 -18.03 -0.21
C SER A 87 -1.85 -16.96 -1.10
N SER A 88 -2.70 -16.12 -0.53
CA SER A 88 -3.22 -14.92 -1.16
C SER A 88 -3.37 -13.80 -0.14
N TYR A 89 -2.91 -12.61 -0.51
CA TYR A 89 -3.08 -11.38 0.25
C TYR A 89 -3.68 -10.31 -0.64
N VAL A 90 -4.72 -9.63 -0.16
CA VAL A 90 -5.37 -8.53 -0.88
C VAL A 90 -5.22 -7.26 -0.08
N SER A 91 -4.81 -6.18 -0.73
CA SER A 91 -4.77 -4.83 -0.14
C SER A 91 -5.65 -3.84 -0.88
N LEU A 92 -6.15 -2.87 -0.11
CA LEU A 92 -6.75 -1.63 -0.59
C LEU A 92 -5.87 -0.47 -0.14
N ARG A 93 -5.60 0.46 -1.05
CA ARG A 93 -4.73 1.61 -0.85
C ARG A 93 -5.45 2.87 -1.32
N THR A 94 -5.39 3.94 -0.53
CA THR A 94 -5.89 5.26 -0.93
C THR A 94 -4.91 6.32 -0.45
N TYR A 95 -4.74 7.38 -1.22
CA TYR A 95 -3.99 8.54 -0.76
C TYR A 95 -4.89 9.46 0.05
N SER A 96 -4.42 9.88 1.22
CA SER A 96 -5.10 10.84 2.07
C SER A 96 -4.40 12.19 1.97
N GLU A 97 -5.04 13.17 1.34
CA GLU A 97 -4.52 14.55 1.31
C GLU A 97 -4.54 15.22 2.71
N ALA A 98 -5.26 14.66 3.69
CA ALA A 98 -5.28 15.21 5.04
C ALA A 98 -4.03 14.80 5.85
N THR A 99 -3.52 13.60 5.61
CA THR A 99 -2.34 13.05 6.28
C THR A 99 -1.10 13.03 5.39
N HIS A 100 -1.24 13.47 4.13
CA HIS A 100 -0.20 13.52 3.10
C HIS A 100 0.52 12.19 2.89
N ARG A 101 -0.20 11.08 2.99
CA ARG A 101 0.34 9.73 2.86
C ARG A 101 -0.71 8.76 2.32
N TRP A 102 -0.23 7.60 1.89
CA TRP A 102 -1.08 6.46 1.57
C TRP A 102 -1.56 5.79 2.85
N GLU A 103 -2.85 5.47 2.89
CA GLU A 103 -3.47 4.63 3.91
C GLU A 103 -3.78 3.27 3.27
N ILE A 104 -3.39 2.20 3.95
CA ILE A 104 -3.44 0.84 3.40
C ILE A 104 -4.08 -0.09 4.42
N THR A 105 -4.90 -1.00 3.93
CA THR A 105 -5.41 -2.14 4.69
C THR A 105 -5.32 -3.40 3.83
N GLY A 106 -5.21 -4.56 4.46
CA GLY A 106 -5.16 -5.81 3.72
C GLY A 106 -5.55 -7.01 4.56
N LEU A 107 -5.89 -8.09 3.86
CA LEU A 107 -6.37 -9.34 4.44
C LEU A 107 -5.67 -10.51 3.75
N ALA A 108 -5.30 -11.50 4.56
CA ALA A 108 -4.79 -12.78 4.10
C ALA A 108 -5.95 -13.79 4.00
N ALA A 109 -6.08 -14.47 2.86
CA ALA A 109 -7.12 -15.48 2.68
C ALA A 109 -6.82 -16.72 3.53
N PHE A 110 -7.81 -17.17 4.32
CA PHE A 110 -7.74 -18.37 5.19
C PHE A 110 -6.62 -18.36 6.24
N GLN A 111 -6.10 -17.18 6.59
CA GLN A 111 -5.07 -17.00 7.61
C GLN A 111 -5.60 -16.09 8.72
N PRO A 112 -5.01 -16.12 9.93
CA PRO A 112 -5.34 -15.15 10.97
C PRO A 112 -5.22 -13.73 10.43
N ALA A 113 -6.24 -12.90 10.68
CA ALA A 113 -6.19 -11.50 10.30
C ALA A 113 -5.10 -10.80 11.11
N MET A 114 -4.11 -10.24 10.42
CA MET A 114 -3.21 -9.27 11.02
C MET A 114 -3.89 -7.91 10.91
N SER A 115 -4.65 -7.52 11.93
CA SER A 115 -5.11 -6.14 12.04
C SER A 115 -3.88 -5.25 12.22
N GLY A 116 -3.73 -4.26 11.36
CA GLY A 116 -2.63 -3.32 11.47
C GLY A 116 -2.89 -2.04 10.71
N GLU A 117 -2.20 -0.99 11.14
CA GLU A 117 -2.15 0.30 10.47
C GLU A 117 -0.98 0.26 9.50
N TRP A 118 -1.24 0.49 8.22
CA TRP A 118 -0.22 0.53 7.18
C TRP A 118 -0.29 1.89 6.51
N HIS A 119 0.85 2.57 6.47
CA HIS A 119 0.95 3.87 5.82
C HIS A 119 2.13 3.92 4.85
N GLY A 120 1.96 4.65 3.76
CA GLY A 120 2.97 4.77 2.71
C GLY A 120 3.35 6.20 2.37
N THR A 121 4.64 6.45 2.18
CA THR A 121 5.18 7.73 1.74
C THR A 121 6.10 7.54 0.55
N TRP A 122 6.03 8.46 -0.40
CA TRP A 122 6.93 8.48 -1.55
C TRP A 122 8.11 9.41 -1.26
N THR A 123 9.32 8.89 -1.38
CA THR A 123 10.56 9.63 -1.13
C THR A 123 11.60 9.17 -2.13
N ASP A 124 12.30 10.12 -2.77
CA ASP A 124 13.43 9.85 -3.67
C ASP A 124 13.20 8.79 -4.78
N GLY A 125 11.97 8.72 -5.29
CA GLY A 125 11.59 7.78 -6.36
C GLY A 125 11.14 6.41 -5.86
N GLU A 126 10.90 6.27 -4.56
CA GLU A 126 10.59 5.01 -3.92
C GLU A 126 9.36 5.13 -3.02
N MET A 127 8.65 4.02 -2.86
CA MET A 127 7.52 3.94 -1.93
C MET A 127 7.95 3.20 -0.67
N HIS A 128 7.89 3.89 0.46
CA HIS A 128 8.22 3.35 1.79
C HIS A 128 6.94 3.14 2.57
N LEU A 129 6.73 1.91 3.06
CA LEU A 129 5.63 1.63 3.97
C LEU A 129 6.16 1.33 5.36
N ASP A 130 5.46 1.84 6.37
CA ASP A 130 5.53 1.29 7.71
C ASP A 130 4.19 0.68 8.07
N ALA A 131 4.26 -0.43 8.80
CA ALA A 131 3.11 -1.10 9.33
C ALA A 131 3.32 -1.44 10.80
N VAL A 132 2.24 -1.32 11.58
CA VAL A 132 2.18 -1.84 12.93
C VAL A 132 1.01 -2.80 13.00
N GLY A 133 1.29 -4.05 13.36
CA GLY A 133 0.27 -5.07 13.55
C GLY A 133 0.53 -5.92 14.78
N THR A 134 -0.35 -6.89 14.98
CA THR A 134 -0.23 -7.90 16.04
C THR A 134 -0.10 -9.27 15.38
N ASN A 135 0.89 -10.05 15.80
CA ASN A 135 1.06 -11.43 15.32
C ASN A 135 0.05 -12.38 16.00
N PRO A 136 -0.06 -13.65 15.56
CA PRO A 136 -0.98 -14.61 16.17
C PRO A 136 -0.79 -14.85 17.68
N ASP A 137 0.42 -14.61 18.21
CA ASP A 137 0.73 -14.73 19.64
C ASP A 137 0.38 -13.48 20.46
N GLY A 138 -0.25 -12.47 19.84
CA GLY A 138 -0.61 -11.22 20.50
C GLY A 138 0.54 -10.21 20.65
N LYS A 139 1.71 -10.49 20.08
CA LYS A 139 2.87 -9.58 20.13
C LYS A 139 2.78 -8.53 19.02
N ARG A 140 3.11 -7.28 19.38
CA ARG A 140 3.23 -6.17 18.43
C ARG A 140 4.41 -6.43 17.49
N VAL A 141 4.18 -6.26 16.20
CA VAL A 141 5.20 -6.35 15.14
C VAL A 141 5.22 -5.04 14.39
N ARG A 142 6.41 -4.50 14.17
CA ARG A 142 6.63 -3.39 13.24
C ARG A 142 7.21 -3.93 11.95
N THR A 143 6.69 -3.50 10.83
CA THR A 143 7.19 -3.90 9.51
C THR A 143 7.50 -2.65 8.71
N LYS A 144 8.65 -2.68 8.02
CA LYS A 144 9.06 -1.71 7.02
C LYS A 144 9.10 -2.39 5.68
N ILE A 145 8.55 -1.74 4.67
CA ILE A 145 8.55 -2.21 3.29
C ILE A 145 9.08 -1.10 2.41
N ARG A 146 9.79 -1.48 1.35
CA ARG A 146 10.24 -0.55 0.32
C ARG A 146 9.93 -1.10 -1.06
N PHE A 147 9.39 -0.28 -1.94
CA PHE A 147 9.38 -0.51 -3.38
C PHE A 147 10.43 0.42 -4.00
N PHE A 148 11.35 -0.15 -4.77
CA PHE A 148 12.51 0.56 -5.32
C PHE A 148 12.90 0.01 -6.68
N ASN A 149 13.86 0.65 -7.36
CA ASN A 149 14.22 0.33 -8.74
C ASN A 149 13.00 0.28 -9.67
N ILE A 150 12.06 1.21 -9.48
CA ILE A 150 10.79 1.23 -10.20
C ILE A 150 11.02 1.66 -11.65
N GLN A 151 10.63 0.79 -12.58
CA GLN A 151 10.71 0.97 -14.02
C GLN A 151 9.36 0.62 -14.65
N PRO A 152 9.10 0.98 -15.92
CA PRO A 152 7.82 0.68 -16.57
C PRO A 152 7.44 -0.80 -16.55
N ASN A 153 8.43 -1.69 -16.59
CA ASN A 153 8.24 -3.14 -16.67
C ASN A 153 8.89 -3.95 -15.54
N SER A 154 9.41 -3.30 -14.50
CA SER A 154 9.98 -3.99 -13.33
C SER A 154 9.97 -3.12 -12.08
N PHE A 155 10.01 -3.76 -10.91
CA PHE A 155 10.36 -3.12 -9.65
C PHE A 155 10.92 -4.15 -8.68
N SER A 156 11.63 -3.68 -7.67
CA SER A 156 12.10 -4.48 -6.53
C SER A 156 11.31 -4.12 -5.28
N TRP A 157 11.19 -5.08 -4.37
CA TRP A 157 10.54 -4.89 -3.08
C TRP A 157 11.29 -5.63 -1.99
N ASP A 158 11.35 -5.03 -0.80
CA ASP A 158 11.86 -5.69 0.40
C ASP A 158 10.95 -5.46 1.61
N SER A 159 11.10 -6.31 2.61
CA SER A 159 10.50 -6.14 3.92
C SER A 159 11.47 -6.42 5.03
N LYS A 160 11.38 -5.63 6.09
CA LYS A 160 12.04 -5.88 7.37
C LYS A 160 11.00 -5.86 8.47
N SER A 161 11.15 -6.71 9.48
CA SER A 161 10.27 -6.70 10.64
C SER A 161 11.05 -6.63 11.94
N SER A 162 10.42 -6.04 12.95
CA SER A 162 10.94 -5.90 14.30
C SER A 162 9.92 -6.42 15.31
N LEU A 163 10.43 -7.21 16.26
CA LEU A 163 9.67 -7.78 17.39
C LEU A 163 9.98 -7.06 18.72
N ASP A 164 10.86 -6.07 18.70
CA ASP A 164 11.41 -5.37 19.86
C ASP A 164 11.24 -3.85 19.75
N ASP A 165 10.10 -3.44 19.19
CA ASP A 165 9.68 -2.05 19.02
C ASP A 165 10.62 -1.17 18.16
N GLY A 166 11.34 -1.79 17.23
CA GLY A 166 12.20 -1.13 16.25
C GLY A 166 13.67 -1.06 16.65
N ASN A 167 14.07 -1.70 17.75
CA ASN A 167 15.47 -1.76 18.19
C ASN A 167 16.32 -2.62 17.25
N THR A 168 15.79 -3.75 16.80
CA THR A 168 16.41 -4.61 15.78
C THR A 168 15.45 -4.89 14.63
N TRP A 169 16.02 -5.10 13.44
CA TRP A 169 15.27 -5.31 12.20
C TRP A 169 15.77 -6.54 11.47
N LEU A 170 14.90 -7.53 11.33
CA LEU A 170 15.15 -8.76 10.58
C LEU A 170 14.73 -8.54 9.12
N HIS A 171 15.60 -8.87 8.18
CA HIS A 171 15.22 -8.88 6.76
C HIS A 171 14.30 -10.08 6.53
N THR A 172 13.03 -9.84 6.20
CA THR A 172 12.01 -10.89 6.21
C THR A 172 11.67 -11.44 4.84
N ALA A 173 11.78 -10.62 3.79
CA ALA A 173 11.56 -11.07 2.42
C ALA A 173 12.08 -10.03 1.43
N SER A 174 12.45 -10.49 0.23
CA SER A 174 12.72 -9.65 -0.94
C SER A 174 12.08 -10.25 -2.17
N LEU A 175 11.78 -9.42 -3.17
CA LEU A 175 11.26 -9.88 -4.44
C LEU A 175 11.63 -8.93 -5.59
N ASN A 176 11.62 -9.49 -6.80
CA ASN A 176 11.65 -8.74 -8.05
C ASN A 176 10.40 -9.07 -8.85
N ALA A 177 9.71 -8.02 -9.31
CA ALA A 177 8.55 -8.12 -10.16
C ALA A 177 8.93 -7.74 -11.59
N THR A 178 8.41 -8.50 -12.56
CA THR A 178 8.48 -8.18 -14.00
C THR A 178 7.10 -8.30 -14.61
N ARG A 179 6.80 -7.48 -15.64
CA ARG A 179 5.47 -7.52 -16.28
C ARG A 179 5.15 -8.92 -16.78
N ALA A 180 3.93 -9.36 -16.52
CA ALA A 180 3.39 -10.54 -17.19
C ALA A 180 3.12 -10.19 -18.66
N LEU A 181 3.49 -11.10 -19.56
CA LEU A 181 3.23 -11.00 -21.00
C LEU A 181 1.76 -11.25 -21.32
#